data_AF-A0A0R3KBK0-F1
#
_entry.id   AF-A0A0R3KBK0-F1
#
_cell.length_a   1.000
_cell.length_b   1.000
_cell.length_c   1.000
_cell.angle_alpha   90.00
_cell.angle_beta   90.00
_cell.angle_gamma   90.00
#
_symmetry.space_group_name_H-M   'P 1'
#
loop_
_entity.id
_entity.type
_entity.pdbx_description
1 polymer ?
#
loop_
_entity_poly.entity_id
_entity_poly.type
_entity_poly.pdbx_seq_one_letter_code
_entity_poly.pdbx_strand_id
1 'polypeptide(L)' 'MLVERGIQVMNFEVVGDAYAIASNYLRRTGAIADSVITDERLFEIIVKLFQRGEFNRIRLANKAIAEFEARVLA' A
#
# COMPACT_ATOMS: atom_id res chain seq x y z
N MET A 1 12.62 18.68 -20.52
CA MET A 1 12.21 17.43 -19.82
C MET A 1 11.06 17.76 -18.88
N LEU A 2 9.81 17.49 -19.28
CA LEU A 2 8.59 17.73 -18.47
C LEU A 2 7.81 16.44 -18.18
N VAL A 3 8.22 15.31 -18.77
CA VAL A 3 7.48 14.04 -18.72
C VAL A 3 7.81 13.24 -17.44
N GLU A 4 9.02 13.39 -16.91
CA GLU A 4 9.48 12.60 -15.75
C GLU A 4 8.81 13.03 -14.42
N ARG A 5 8.43 14.31 -14.29
CA ARG A 5 7.74 14.82 -13.10
C ARG A 5 6.30 14.33 -12.98
N GLY A 6 5.58 14.19 -14.09
CA GLY A 6 4.21 13.65 -14.08
C GLY A 6 4.17 12.19 -13.62
N ILE A 7 5.17 11.40 -14.01
CA ILE A 7 5.29 10.00 -13.63
C ILE A 7 5.71 9.85 -12.15
N GLN A 8 6.67 10.65 -11.66
CA GLN A 8 7.07 10.59 -10.25
C GLN A 8 6.00 11.07 -9.26
N VAL A 9 5.23 12.11 -9.60
CA VAL A 9 4.11 12.58 -8.76
C VAL A 9 2.98 11.54 -8.74
N MET A 10 2.61 10.98 -9.90
CA MET A 10 1.64 9.89 -9.98
C MET A 10 2.08 8.64 -9.19
N ASN A 11 3.38 8.31 -9.19
CA ASN A 11 3.90 7.16 -8.45
C ASN A 11 3.75 7.33 -6.93
N PHE A 12 3.88 8.56 -6.40
CA PHE A 12 3.69 8.83 -4.97
C PHE A 12 2.21 8.78 -4.57
N GLU A 13 1.31 9.28 -5.42
CA GLU A 13 -0.14 9.22 -5.20
C GLU A 13 -0.64 7.77 -5.18
N VAL A 14 -0.20 6.91 -6.11
CA VAL A 14 -0.65 5.51 -6.16
C VAL A 14 -0.25 4.73 -4.91
N VAL A 15 0.97 4.90 -4.43
CA VAL A 15 1.46 4.24 -3.19
C VAL A 15 0.72 4.77 -1.97
N GLY A 16 0.54 6.09 -1.87
CA GLY A 16 -0.19 6.72 -0.77
C GLY A 16 -1.66 6.29 -0.72
N ASP A 17 -2.35 6.31 -1.87
CA ASP A 17 -3.74 5.86 -2.00
C ASP A 17 -3.91 4.39 -1.63
N ALA A 18 -3.03 3.52 -2.15
CA ALA A 18 -3.07 2.10 -1.84
C ALA A 18 -2.85 1.86 -0.34
N TYR A 19 -1.95 2.61 0.29
CA TYR A 19 -1.70 2.54 1.72
C TYR A 19 -2.92 3.00 2.53
N ALA A 20 -3.54 4.11 2.16
CA ALA A 20 -4.73 4.61 2.84
C ALA A 20 -5.89 3.59 2.79
N ILE A 21 -6.10 2.95 1.63
CA ILE A 21 -7.13 1.92 1.45
C ILE A 21 -6.81 0.68 2.30
N ALA A 22 -5.60 0.13 2.18
CA ALA A 22 -5.23 -1.09 2.87
C ALA A 22 -5.19 -0.91 4.39
N SER A 23 -4.61 0.18 4.88
CA SER A 23 -4.54 0.47 6.32
C SER A 23 -5.91 0.72 6.92
N ASN A 24 -6.84 1.36 6.20
CA ASN A 24 -8.21 1.53 6.67
C ASN A 24 -8.91 0.17 6.86
N TYR A 25 -8.80 -0.72 5.87
CA TYR A 25 -9.34 -2.07 5.96
C TYR A 25 -8.75 -2.83 7.14
N LEU A 26 -7.41 -2.89 7.24
CA LEU A 26 -6.70 -3.66 8.26
C LEU A 26 -6.91 -3.12 9.68
N ARG A 27 -7.11 -1.81 9.86
CA ARG A 27 -7.54 -1.23 11.16
C ARG A 27 -8.95 -1.68 11.52
N ARG A 28 -9.88 -1.65 10.56
CA ARG A 28 -11.28 -2.07 10.79
C ARG A 28 -11.41 -3.55 11.11
N THR A 29 -10.51 -4.39 10.61
CA THR A 29 -10.46 -5.83 10.93
C THR A 29 -9.63 -6.15 12.18
N GLY A 30 -8.94 -5.16 12.75
CA GLY A 30 -8.06 -5.35 13.92
C GLY A 30 -6.70 -5.98 13.61
N ALA A 31 -6.35 -6.15 12.32
CA ALA A 31 -5.06 -6.68 11.89
C ALA A 31 -3.90 -5.67 12.08
N ILE A 32 -4.20 -4.38 12.12
CA ILE A 32 -3.28 -3.29 12.48
C ILE A 32 -3.92 -2.47 13.60
N ALA A 33 -3.11 -1.97 14.54
CA ALA A 33 -3.57 -1.09 15.60
C ALA A 33 -4.19 0.21 15.04
N ASP A 34 -5.25 0.69 15.69
CA ASP A 34 -5.87 1.97 15.36
C ASP A 34 -5.01 3.13 15.87
N SER A 35 -3.93 3.40 15.15
CA SER A 35 -2.91 4.41 15.45
C SER A 35 -2.65 5.26 14.22
N VAL A 36 -2.31 6.53 14.43
CA VAL A 36 -1.86 7.47 13.40
C VAL A 36 -0.46 7.13 12.84
N ILE A 37 0.27 6.22 13.50
CA ILE A 37 1.60 5.78 13.05
C ILE A 37 1.45 4.86 11.84
N THR A 38 2.32 5.06 10.84
CA THR A 38 2.42 4.19 9.66
C THR A 38 2.86 2.79 10.07
N ASP A 39 2.14 1.75 9.62
CA ASP A 39 2.59 0.37 9.74
C ASP A 39 3.64 0.11 8.65
N GLU A 40 4.91 0.06 9.07
CA GLU A 40 6.05 -0.10 8.17
C GLU A 40 5.99 -1.40 7.37
N ARG A 41 5.43 -2.47 7.94
CA ARG A 41 5.33 -3.78 7.27
C ARG A 41 4.36 -3.70 6.09
N LEU A 42 3.21 -3.06 6.31
CA LEU A 42 2.24 -2.81 5.23
C LEU A 42 2.83 -1.90 4.16
N PHE A 43 3.51 -0.83 4.57
CA PHE A 43 4.13 0.11 3.63
C PHE A 43 5.18 -0.58 2.75
N GLU A 44 6.02 -1.43 3.34
CA GLU A 44 7.03 -2.20 2.63
C GLU A 44 6.42 -3.15 1.57
N ILE A 45 5.32 -3.83 1.91
CA ILE A 45 4.59 -4.70 0.97
C ILE A 45 4.09 -3.88 -0.23
N ILE A 46 3.48 -2.72 0.02
CA ILE A 46 2.98 -1.84 -1.04
C ILE A 46 4.11 -1.36 -1.95
N VAL A 47 5.23 -0.91 -1.38
CA VAL A 47 6.40 -0.47 -2.16
C VAL A 47 6.95 -1.62 -3.01
N LYS A 48 7.05 -2.84 -2.47
CA LYS A 48 7.52 -4.02 -3.21
C LYS A 48 6.59 -4.39 -4.37
N LEU A 49 5.27 -4.38 -4.15
CA LEU A 49 4.30 -4.67 -5.20
C LEU A 49 4.30 -3.60 -6.29
N PHE A 50 4.42 -2.33 -5.89
CA PHE A 50 4.52 -1.20 -6.80
C PHE A 50 5.77 -1.29 -7.69
N GLN A 51 6.93 -1.58 -7.11
CA GLN A 51 8.19 -1.80 -7.84
C GLN A 51 8.11 -3.00 -8.82
N ARG A 52 7.20 -3.95 -8.60
CA ARG A 52 6.90 -5.07 -9.50
C ARG A 52 5.90 -4.71 -10.62
N GLY A 53 5.44 -3.47 -10.71
CA GLY A 53 4.57 -2.97 -11.78
C GLY A 53 3.08 -2.88 -11.43
N GLU A 54 2.73 -2.97 -10.15
CA GLU A 54 1.34 -2.84 -9.69
C GLU A 54 0.92 -1.37 -9.53
N PHE A 55 0.65 -0.67 -10.63
CA PHE A 55 0.32 0.77 -10.63
C PHE A 55 -1.17 1.08 -10.40
N ASN A 56 -2.05 0.07 -10.38
CA ASN A 56 -3.46 0.30 -10.08
C ASN A 56 -3.66 0.31 -8.57
N ARG A 57 -4.01 1.47 -7.99
CA ARG A 57 -4.15 1.66 -6.54
C ARG A 57 -5.04 0.63 -5.84
N ILE A 58 -6.16 0.23 -6.45
CA ILE A 58 -7.10 -0.74 -5.85
C ILE A 58 -6.48 -2.14 -5.86
N ARG A 59 -5.91 -2.55 -7.00
CA ARG A 59 -5.25 -3.85 -7.14
C ARG A 59 -4.03 -3.95 -6.22
N LEU A 60 -3.26 -2.87 -6.11
CA LEU A 60 -2.11 -2.75 -5.22
C LEU A 60 -2.53 -2.91 -3.75
N ALA A 61 -3.56 -2.18 -3.31
CA ALA A 61 -4.09 -2.29 -1.96
C ALA A 61 -4.59 -3.71 -1.64
N ASN A 62 -5.38 -4.31 -2.53
CA ASN A 62 -5.92 -5.66 -2.32
C ASN A 62 -4.83 -6.72 -2.25
N LYS A 63 -3.80 -6.63 -3.11
CA LYS A 63 -2.64 -7.53 -3.03
C LYS A 63 -1.86 -7.33 -1.74
N ALA A 64 -1.70 -6.09 -1.29
CA ALA A 64 -1.00 -5.79 -0.05
C ALA A 64 -1.76 -6.33 1.17
N ILE A 65 -3.09 -6.19 1.21
CA ILE A 65 -3.95 -6.79 2.26
C ILE A 65 -3.73 -8.30 2.31
N ALA A 66 -3.89 -8.99 1.17
CA ALA A 66 -3.76 -10.43 1.11
C ALA A 66 -2.37 -10.93 1.56
N GLU A 67 -1.31 -10.25 1.14
CA GLU A 67 0.05 -10.59 1.56
C GLU A 67 0.29 -10.29 3.04
N PHE A 68 -0.25 -9.18 3.57
CA PHE A 68 -0.13 -8.84 4.99
C PHE A 68 -0.83 -9.86 5.88
N GLU A 69 -2.09 -10.21 5.56
CA GLU A 69 -2.87 -11.21 6.31
C GLU A 69 -2.22 -12.60 6.25
N ALA A 70 -1.67 -12.99 5.10
CA ALA A 70 -0.93 -14.24 4.97
C ALA A 70 0.31 -14.29 5.88
N ARG A 71 0.97 -13.15 6.14
CA ARG A 71 2.11 -13.06 7.07
C ARG A 71 1.69 -13.02 8.54
N VAL A 72 0.48 -12.57 8.85
CA VAL A 72 -0.06 -12.58 10.23
C VAL A 72 -0.53 -13.97 10.64
N LEU A 73 -0.97 -14.78 9.68
CA LEU A 73 -1.44 -16.15 9.91
C LEU A 73 -0.33 -17.21 9.84
N ALA A 74 0.90 -16.83 9.46
CA ALA A 74 2.07 -17.71 9.35
C ALA A 74 2.91 -17.68 10.63
#